data_AF-A0A348ZXS8-F1
#
_entry.id   AF-A0A348ZXS8-F1
#
_cell.length_a   1.000
_cell.length_b   1.000
_cell.length_c   1.000
_cell.angle_alpha   90.00
_cell.angle_beta   90.00
_cell.angle_gamma   90.00
#
_symmetry.space_group_name_H-M   'P 1'
#
loop_
_entity.id
_entity.type
_entity.pdbx_description
1 polymer ?
#
loop_
_entity_poly.entity_id
_entity_poly.type
_entity_poly.pdbx_seq_one_letter_code
_entity_poly.pdbx_strand_id
1 'polypeptide(L)'
;MAKEGSTVPVSGRLSVVWDDDSPSQIVLVIQDIRGQKLIEKALQQEIQRYRVFFQKAQEPMFIVTAQGTLVEVNDAWIRLLGYPPQEVLGLNVKTIMPEIVLAYAEPAETSSSDWETWLKKRDGSITTCLVTAITWASPEHTLLGHLFIVRNRREPQE
;
A
#
# COMPACT_ATOMS: atom_id res chain seq x y z
N MET A 1 13.98 34.79 12.17
CA MET A 1 15.20 34.47 11.42
C MET A 1 16.18 33.80 12.36
N ALA A 2 16.88 32.75 11.94
CA ALA A 2 17.98 32.20 12.73
C ALA A 2 19.14 33.21 12.81
N LYS A 3 20.02 33.06 13.82
CA LYS A 3 21.19 33.93 14.05
C LYS A 3 22.14 34.05 12.84
N GLU A 4 22.03 33.17 11.86
CA GLU A 4 22.87 33.10 10.64
C GLU A 4 22.14 33.52 9.35
N GLY A 5 20.98 34.20 9.44
CA GLY A 5 20.27 34.69 8.24
C GLY A 5 19.50 33.62 7.45
N SER A 6 19.51 32.37 7.90
CA SER A 6 18.68 31.31 7.31
C SER A 6 17.23 31.36 7.80
N THR A 7 16.30 31.15 6.87
CA THR A 7 14.87 30.98 7.16
C THR A 7 14.57 29.50 7.36
N VAL A 8 14.04 29.14 8.53
CA VAL A 8 13.64 27.78 8.85
C VAL A 8 12.12 27.72 8.96
N PRO A 9 11.45 26.72 8.35
CA PRO A 9 10.02 26.53 8.59
C PRO A 9 9.78 26.24 10.07
N VAL A 10 8.86 26.99 10.65
CA VAL A 10 8.45 26.84 12.04
C VAL A 10 6.95 26.65 12.13
N SER A 11 6.50 25.89 13.10
CA SER A 11 5.12 25.86 13.57
C SER A 11 5.02 26.71 14.83
N GLY A 12 4.07 27.64 14.87
CA GLY A 12 3.86 28.53 16.01
C GLY A 12 2.48 28.32 16.62
N ARG A 13 2.40 28.24 17.95
CA ARG A 13 1.14 28.35 18.69
C ARG A 13 1.24 29.54 19.64
N LEU A 14 0.29 30.46 19.51
CA LEU A 14 0.15 31.61 20.39
C LEU A 14 -1.06 31.41 21.29
N SER A 15 -0.86 31.62 22.58
CA SER A 15 -1.92 31.60 23.59
C SER A 15 -1.82 32.85 24.45
N VAL A 16 -2.96 33.38 24.85
CA VAL A 16 -3.05 34.50 25.80
C VAL A 16 -3.40 33.93 27.17
N VAL A 17 -2.64 34.34 28.18
CA VAL A 17 -2.94 34.06 29.60
C VAL A 17 -3.78 35.23 30.11
N TRP A 18 -4.88 34.90 30.78
CA TRP A 18 -5.85 35.85 31.32
C TRP A 18 -5.75 35.86 32.84
N ASP A 19 -5.91 37.04 33.44
CA ASP A 19 -6.01 37.25 34.89
C ASP A 19 -7.19 38.21 35.15
N ASP A 20 -8.16 37.81 35.97
CA ASP A 20 -9.40 38.54 36.26
C ASP A 20 -10.04 39.21 35.01
N ASP A 21 -10.35 38.41 33.98
CA ASP A 21 -10.93 38.83 32.68
C ASP A 21 -10.11 39.85 31.87
N SER A 22 -8.84 40.07 32.26
CA SER A 22 -7.90 40.94 31.56
C SER A 22 -6.73 40.14 30.98
N PRO A 23 -6.31 40.38 29.73
CA PRO A 23 -5.17 39.67 29.14
C PRO A 23 -3.88 40.11 29.85
N SER A 24 -3.21 39.18 30.52
CA SER A 24 -2.03 39.47 31.35
C SER A 24 -0.72 39.11 30.67
N GLN A 25 -0.68 38.01 29.89
CA GLN A 25 0.54 37.57 29.19
C GLN A 25 0.24 36.94 27.83
N ILE A 26 1.23 36.98 26.93
CA ILE A 26 1.22 36.23 25.68
C ILE A 26 2.31 35.17 25.75
N VAL A 27 1.93 33.92 25.51
CA VAL A 27 2.85 32.79 25.39
C VAL A 27 2.90 32.40 23.92
N LEU A 28 4.09 32.47 23.33
CA LEU A 28 4.37 32.00 21.98
C LEU A 28 5.30 30.80 22.05
N VAL A 29 4.82 29.65 21.57
CA VAL A 29 5.64 28.45 21.37
C VAL A 29 5.97 28.34 19.90
N ILE A 30 7.26 28.31 19.56
CA ILE A 30 7.76 28.14 18.19
C ILE A 30 8.55 26.84 18.13
N GLN A 31 8.17 25.96 17.22
CA GLN A 31 8.85 24.70 16.95
C GLN A 31 9.46 24.71 15.55
N ASP A 32 10.73 24.36 15.43
CA ASP A 32 11.35 24.08 14.13
C ASP A 32 10.79 22.76 13.56
N ILE A 33 10.22 22.82 12.36
CA ILE A 33 9.57 21.69 11.69
C ILE A 33 10.33 21.22 10.44
N ARG A 34 11.59 21.62 10.26
CA ARG A 34 12.41 21.16 9.13
C ARG A 34 12.50 19.65 9.05
N GLY A 35 12.81 19.01 10.18
CA GLY A 35 12.94 17.55 10.26
C GLY A 35 11.66 16.82 9.83
N GLN A 36 10.51 17.25 10.37
CA GLN A 36 9.21 16.68 10.02
C GLN A 36 8.91 16.82 8.52
N LYS A 37 9.07 18.02 7.95
CA LYS A 37 8.80 18.26 6.53
C LYS A 37 9.72 17.45 5.60
N LEU A 38 10.97 17.22 5.99
CA LEU A 38 11.90 16.39 5.22
C LEU A 38 11.45 14.92 5.20
N ILE A 39 11.03 14.38 6.34
CA ILE A 39 10.50 13.02 6.46
C ILE A 39 9.20 12.87 5.66
N GLU A 40 8.26 13.81 5.80
CA GLU A 40 7.00 13.81 5.03
C GLU A 40 7.25 13.84 3.53
N LYS A 41 8.16 14.69 3.07
CA LYS A 41 8.53 14.77 1.65
C LYS A 41 9.17 13.49 1.14
N ALA A 42 10.10 12.91 1.91
CA ALA A 42 10.73 11.65 1.56
C ALA A 42 9.69 10.51 1.47
N LEU A 43 8.77 10.44 2.44
CA LEU A 43 7.69 9.46 2.45
C LEU A 43 6.76 9.64 1.24
N GLN A 44 6.38 10.87 0.92
CA GLN A 44 5.55 11.16 -0.26
C GLN A 44 6.24 10.73 -1.56
N GLN A 45 7.55 10.97 -1.69
CA GLN A 45 8.32 10.54 -2.86
C GLN A 45 8.33 9.01 -2.98
N GLU A 46 8.51 8.30 -1.87
CA GLU A 46 8.47 6.83 -1.84
C GLU A 46 7.08 6.29 -2.18
N ILE A 47 6.00 6.87 -1.64
CA ILE A 47 4.61 6.48 -1.97
C ILE A 47 4.34 6.68 -3.46
N GLN A 48 4.75 7.80 -4.05
CA GLN A 48 4.56 8.06 -5.47
C GLN A 48 5.36 7.07 -6.32
N ARG A 49 6.61 6.79 -5.94
CA ARG A 49 7.45 5.82 -6.62
C ARG A 49 6.85 4.42 -6.57
N TYR A 50 6.39 3.98 -5.40
CA TYR A 50 5.66 2.72 -5.22
C TYR A 50 4.43 2.66 -6.14
N ARG A 51 3.57 3.68 -6.11
CA ARG A 51 2.35 3.73 -6.92
C ARG A 51 2.66 3.59 -8.41
N VAL A 52 3.66 4.32 -8.91
CA VAL A 52 4.05 4.24 -10.32
C VAL A 52 4.53 2.84 -10.67
N PHE A 53 5.44 2.26 -9.88
CA PHE A 53 5.97 0.92 -10.16
C PHE A 53 4.89 -0.16 -10.10
N PHE A 54 4.09 -0.16 -9.03
CA PHE A 54 3.04 -1.15 -8.85
C PHE A 54 1.98 -1.05 -9.95
N GLN A 55 1.44 0.15 -10.20
CA GLN A 55 0.37 0.36 -11.19
C GLN A 55 0.82 0.12 -12.62
N LYS A 56 2.08 0.46 -12.96
CA LYS A 56 2.62 0.33 -14.32
C LYS A 56 3.36 -0.98 -14.60
N ALA A 57 3.48 -1.87 -13.61
CA ALA A 57 4.00 -3.21 -13.84
C ALA A 57 3.20 -3.93 -14.94
N GLN A 58 3.91 -4.67 -15.79
CA GLN A 58 3.29 -5.42 -16.90
C GLN A 58 2.57 -6.68 -16.41
N GLU A 59 3.13 -7.32 -15.39
CA GLU A 59 2.54 -8.51 -14.76
C GLU A 59 1.32 -8.09 -13.92
N PRO A 60 0.19 -8.80 -14.02
CA PRO A 60 -0.93 -8.62 -13.12
C PRO A 60 -0.51 -8.85 -11.66
N MET A 61 -0.73 -7.84 -10.84
CA MET A 61 -0.40 -7.85 -9.42
C MET A 61 -1.60 -7.45 -8.58
N PHE A 62 -1.76 -8.11 -7.44
CA PHE A 62 -2.80 -7.77 -6.47
C PHE A 62 -2.35 -8.08 -5.05
N ILE A 63 -2.79 -7.24 -4.12
CA ILE A 63 -2.55 -7.38 -2.69
C ILE A 63 -3.87 -7.69 -2.00
N VAL A 64 -3.85 -8.65 -1.08
CA VAL A 64 -5.01 -9.00 -0.26
C VAL A 64 -4.64 -9.02 1.22
N THR A 65 -5.63 -8.82 2.08
CA THR A 65 -5.50 -9.03 3.53
C THR A 65 -5.36 -10.51 3.87
N ALA A 66 -5.01 -10.85 5.12
CA ALA A 66 -5.07 -12.24 5.63
C ALA A 66 -6.42 -12.94 5.42
N GLN A 67 -7.52 -12.19 5.38
CA GLN A 67 -8.86 -12.74 5.13
C GLN A 67 -9.17 -12.89 3.63
N GLY A 68 -8.22 -12.53 2.78
CA GLY A 68 -8.33 -12.58 1.32
C GLY A 68 -9.10 -11.40 0.72
N THR A 69 -9.27 -10.29 1.45
CA THR A 69 -9.94 -9.10 0.88
C THR A 69 -8.95 -8.34 0.01
N LEU A 70 -9.30 -8.08 -1.25
CA LEU A 70 -8.48 -7.29 -2.17
C LEU A 70 -8.38 -5.85 -1.67
N VAL A 71 -7.14 -5.41 -1.44
CA VAL A 71 -6.81 -4.05 -0.98
C VAL A 71 -6.16 -3.20 -2.07
N GLU A 72 -5.47 -3.84 -3.02
CA GLU A 72 -4.86 -3.13 -4.14
C GLU A 72 -4.72 -4.05 -5.35
N VAL A 73 -4.89 -3.50 -6.54
CA VAL A 73 -4.60 -4.16 -7.81
C VAL A 73 -3.93 -3.18 -8.76
N ASN A 74 -3.14 -3.69 -9.70
CA ASN A 74 -2.55 -2.86 -10.73
C ASN A 74 -3.35 -2.83 -12.04
N ASP A 75 -2.95 -1.95 -12.96
CA ASP A 75 -3.61 -1.80 -14.27
C ASP A 75 -3.60 -3.13 -15.07
N ALA A 76 -2.56 -3.95 -14.93
CA ALA A 76 -2.44 -5.23 -15.63
C ALA A 76 -3.46 -6.27 -15.15
N TRP A 77 -3.72 -6.30 -13.84
CA TRP A 77 -4.74 -7.15 -13.24
C TRP A 77 -6.15 -6.83 -13.75
N ILE A 78 -6.47 -5.54 -13.84
CA ILE A 78 -7.75 -5.05 -14.38
C ILE A 78 -7.93 -5.51 -15.83
N ARG A 79 -6.87 -5.35 -16.66
CA ARG A 79 -6.88 -5.82 -18.06
C ARG A 79 -7.04 -7.33 -18.17
N LEU A 80 -6.36 -8.11 -17.32
CA LEU A 80 -6.41 -9.57 -17.40
C LEU A 80 -7.77 -10.12 -16.98
N LEU A 81 -8.31 -9.64 -15.85
CA LEU A 81 -9.50 -10.25 -15.22
C LEU A 81 -10.80 -9.53 -15.56
N GLY A 82 -10.74 -8.33 -16.16
CA GLY A 82 -11.90 -7.62 -16.72
C GLY A 82 -12.82 -6.96 -15.69
N TYR A 83 -12.36 -6.80 -14.44
CA TYR A 83 -13.15 -6.11 -13.41
C TYR A 83 -12.99 -4.60 -13.50
N PRO A 84 -14.08 -3.81 -13.39
CA PRO A 84 -13.98 -2.36 -13.35
C PRO A 84 -13.39 -1.92 -12.01
N PRO A 85 -12.52 -0.89 -11.96
CA PRO A 85 -11.81 -0.48 -10.74
C PRO A 85 -12.70 -0.31 -9.51
N GLN A 86 -13.93 0.17 -9.71
CA GLN A 86 -14.93 0.45 -8.68
C GLN A 86 -15.47 -0.82 -7.99
N GLU A 87 -15.39 -1.97 -8.65
CA GLU A 87 -15.86 -3.26 -8.11
C GLU A 87 -14.72 -4.07 -7.48
N VAL A 88 -13.46 -3.64 -7.59
CA VAL A 88 -12.31 -4.48 -7.21
C VAL A 88 -12.03 -4.46 -5.71
N LEU A 89 -12.02 -3.27 -5.12
CA LEU A 89 -11.66 -3.10 -3.71
C LEU A 89 -12.75 -3.72 -2.83
N GLY A 90 -12.34 -4.58 -1.90
CA GLY A 90 -13.28 -5.31 -1.03
C GLY A 90 -13.74 -6.67 -1.57
N LEU A 91 -13.43 -7.04 -2.82
CA LEU A 91 -13.70 -8.40 -3.30
C LEU A 91 -12.88 -9.40 -2.51
N ASN A 92 -13.46 -10.58 -2.25
CA ASN A 92 -12.68 -11.68 -1.73
C ASN A 92 -11.93 -12.37 -2.89
N VAL A 93 -10.66 -12.69 -2.67
CA VAL A 93 -9.78 -13.39 -3.61
C VAL A 93 -10.37 -14.72 -4.08
N LYS A 94 -11.21 -15.38 -3.28
CA LYS A 94 -11.93 -16.59 -3.68
C LYS A 94 -12.89 -16.39 -4.86
N THR A 95 -13.27 -15.15 -5.16
CA THR A 95 -14.07 -14.81 -6.35
C THR A 95 -13.29 -15.10 -7.64
N ILE A 96 -11.97 -14.86 -7.62
CA ILE A 96 -11.08 -15.06 -8.77
C ILE A 96 -10.28 -16.38 -8.66
N MET A 97 -10.03 -16.85 -7.44
CA MET A 97 -9.27 -18.07 -7.13
C MET A 97 -10.01 -18.90 -6.08
N PRO A 98 -11.08 -19.63 -6.45
CA PRO A 98 -11.95 -20.30 -5.48
C PRO A 98 -11.24 -21.29 -4.54
N GLU A 99 -10.21 -21.96 -5.06
CA GLU A 99 -9.46 -23.01 -4.34
C GLU A 99 -8.27 -22.47 -3.54
N ILE A 100 -8.07 -21.14 -3.49
CA ILE A 100 -6.93 -20.56 -2.78
C ILE A 100 -7.00 -20.82 -1.28
N VAL A 101 -5.87 -21.29 -0.76
CA VAL A 101 -5.59 -21.35 0.67
C VAL A 101 -4.50 -20.32 0.95
N LEU A 102 -4.84 -19.30 1.74
CA LEU A 102 -3.88 -18.29 2.15
C LEU A 102 -3.00 -18.88 3.26
N ALA A 103 -1.69 -18.81 3.06
CA ALA A 103 -0.73 -19.26 4.05
C ALA A 103 -0.76 -18.35 5.29
N TYR A 104 -0.53 -18.91 6.47
CA TYR A 104 -0.17 -18.10 7.64
C TYR A 104 1.34 -17.91 7.63
N ALA A 105 1.82 -16.66 7.65
CA ALA A 105 3.23 -16.36 7.85
C ALA A 105 3.47 -15.96 9.31
N GLU A 106 4.55 -16.45 9.91
CA GLU A 106 4.99 -15.95 11.21
C GLU A 106 5.52 -14.51 11.06
N PRO A 107 5.38 -13.64 12.09
CA PRO A 107 5.72 -12.21 12.07
C PRO A 107 7.11 -11.81 11.55
N ALA A 108 8.04 -12.75 11.44
CA ALA A 108 9.45 -12.51 11.14
C ALA A 108 9.95 -13.08 9.80
N GLU A 109 9.11 -13.83 9.05
CA GLU A 109 9.55 -14.48 7.81
C GLU A 109 8.68 -14.09 6.62
N THR A 110 9.28 -13.38 5.67
CA THR A 110 8.73 -13.24 4.33
C THR A 110 8.91 -14.56 3.59
N SER A 111 7.81 -15.18 3.18
CA SER A 111 7.84 -16.41 2.39
C SER A 111 7.30 -16.16 0.98
N SER A 112 7.82 -16.91 0.01
CA SER A 112 7.34 -16.90 -1.36
C SER A 112 7.02 -18.32 -1.79
N SER A 113 5.93 -18.50 -2.52
CA SER A 113 5.51 -19.79 -3.07
C SER A 113 4.92 -19.62 -4.45
N ASP A 114 5.29 -20.52 -5.36
CA ASP A 114 4.87 -20.52 -6.75
C ASP A 114 4.07 -21.78 -7.04
N TRP A 115 2.92 -21.65 -7.70
CA TRP A 115 2.13 -22.79 -8.14
C TRP A 115 1.33 -22.48 -9.39
N GLU A 116 1.00 -23.53 -10.13
CA GLU A 116 0.11 -23.43 -11.27
C GLU A 116 -1.34 -23.49 -10.80
N THR A 117 -2.17 -22.60 -11.34
CA THR A 117 -3.60 -22.56 -11.02
C THR A 117 -4.36 -21.89 -12.16
N TRP A 118 -5.68 -21.78 -11.99
CA TRP A 118 -6.56 -21.10 -12.90
C TRP A 118 -7.25 -19.93 -12.20
N LEU A 119 -7.44 -18.83 -12.93
CA LEU A 119 -8.17 -17.66 -12.45
C LEU A 119 -9.49 -17.54 -13.19
N LYS A 120 -10.55 -17.21 -12.45
CA LYS A 120 -11.86 -16.86 -12.99
C LYS A 120 -11.94 -15.35 -13.26
N LYS A 121 -12.17 -14.99 -14.52
CA LYS A 121 -12.41 -13.60 -14.95
C LYS A 121 -13.84 -13.16 -14.61
N ARG A 122 -14.11 -11.85 -14.68
CA ARG A 122 -15.44 -11.27 -14.42
C ARG A 122 -16.53 -11.83 -15.35
N ASP A 123 -16.19 -12.07 -16.61
CA ASP A 123 -17.10 -12.65 -17.61
C ASP A 123 -17.35 -14.15 -17.41
N GLY A 124 -16.71 -14.77 -16.43
CA GLY A 124 -16.80 -16.20 -16.12
C GLY A 124 -15.82 -17.08 -16.87
N SER A 125 -15.08 -16.54 -17.86
CA SER A 125 -14.01 -17.29 -18.53
C SER A 125 -12.84 -17.57 -17.60
N ILE A 126 -12.05 -18.58 -17.95
CA ILE A 126 -10.95 -19.09 -17.11
C ILE A 126 -9.63 -18.90 -17.85
N THR A 127 -8.59 -18.53 -17.12
CA THR A 127 -7.21 -18.48 -17.64
C THR A 127 -6.29 -19.29 -16.73
N THR A 128 -5.46 -20.16 -17.31
CA THR A 128 -4.42 -20.88 -16.57
C THR A 128 -3.17 -20.01 -16.46
N CYS A 129 -2.52 -20.03 -15.31
CA CYS A 129 -1.36 -19.19 -15.03
C CYS A 129 -0.47 -19.79 -13.95
N LEU A 130 0.77 -19.32 -13.92
CA LEU A 130 1.66 -19.45 -12.78
C LEU A 130 1.40 -18.29 -11.82
N VAL A 131 1.11 -18.57 -10.56
CA VAL A 131 0.93 -17.56 -9.52
C VAL A 131 2.09 -17.67 -8.54
N THR A 132 2.77 -16.54 -8.34
CA THR A 132 3.70 -16.35 -7.22
C THR A 132 2.95 -15.60 -6.12
N ALA A 133 2.92 -16.16 -4.90
CA ALA A 133 2.45 -15.46 -3.72
C ALA A 133 3.62 -15.15 -2.78
N ILE A 134 3.73 -13.88 -2.42
CA ILE A 134 4.67 -13.38 -1.43
C ILE A 134 3.84 -12.99 -0.21
N THR A 135 4.12 -13.61 0.92
CA THR A 135 3.44 -13.32 2.19
C THR A 135 4.42 -12.64 3.12
N TRP A 136 3.97 -11.57 3.77
CA TRP A 136 4.73 -10.90 4.82
C TRP A 136 3.83 -10.61 6.01
N ALA A 137 4.49 -10.42 7.15
CA ALA A 137 3.85 -9.98 8.37
C ALA A 137 4.61 -8.75 8.90
N SER A 138 3.88 -7.76 9.42
CA SER A 138 4.50 -6.61 10.09
C SER A 138 4.65 -6.92 11.58
N PRO A 139 5.82 -6.64 12.20
CA PRO A 139 6.03 -6.86 13.64
C PRO A 139 5.13 -6.00 14.54
N GLU A 140 4.73 -4.81 14.08
CA GLU A 140 3.97 -3.84 14.90
C GLU A 140 2.53 -3.61 14.44
N HIS A 141 2.17 -4.07 13.24
CA HIS A 141 0.83 -3.89 12.69
C HIS A 141 0.26 -5.23 12.22
N THR A 142 -0.97 -5.52 12.61
CA THR A 142 -1.82 -6.70 12.29
C THR A 142 -2.00 -6.98 10.78
N LEU A 143 -1.28 -6.30 9.90
CA LEU A 143 -1.37 -6.42 8.46
C LEU A 143 -0.51 -7.59 7.96
N LEU A 144 -1.06 -8.79 8.09
CA LEU A 144 -0.70 -9.91 7.21
C LEU A 144 -1.22 -9.58 5.81
N GLY A 145 -0.31 -9.43 4.85
CA GLY A 145 -0.62 -9.13 3.46
C GLY A 145 -0.03 -10.20 2.55
N HIS A 146 -0.77 -10.55 1.50
CA HIS A 146 -0.26 -11.39 0.43
C HIS A 146 -0.21 -10.57 -0.85
N LEU A 147 0.96 -10.52 -1.49
CA LEU A 147 1.14 -10.00 -2.83
C LEU A 147 1.16 -11.18 -3.79
N PHE A 148 0.29 -11.13 -4.78
CA PHE A 148 0.24 -12.11 -5.85
C PHE A 148 0.74 -11.50 -7.15
N ILE A 149 1.52 -12.26 -7.87
CA ILE A 149 2.01 -11.94 -9.21
C ILE A 149 1.57 -13.06 -10.14
N VAL A 150 0.87 -12.70 -11.21
CA VAL A 150 0.35 -13.66 -12.19
C VAL A 150 1.21 -13.64 -13.44
N ARG A 151 1.72 -14.80 -13.84
CA ARG A 151 2.46 -14.97 -15.10
C ARG A 151 1.67 -15.87 -16.03
N ASN A 152 1.55 -15.43 -17.28
CA ASN A 152 0.90 -16.25 -18.30
C ASN A 152 1.78 -17.47 -18.61
N ARG A 153 1.15 -18.61 -18.87
CA ARG A 153 1.86 -19.77 -19.39
C ARG A 153 2.31 -19.41 -20.81
N ARG A 154 3.63 -19.30 -21.02
CA ARG A 154 4.16 -19.36 -22.39
C ARG A 154 3.95 -20.79 -22.86
N GLU A 155 3.25 -20.98 -23.97
CA GLU A 155 3.39 -22.23 -24.71
C GLU A 155 4.88 -22.42 -25.01
N PRO A 156 5.42 -23.65 -24.89
CA PRO A 156 6.77 -23.90 -25.39
C PRO A 156 6.79 -23.46 -26.86
N GLN A 157 7.70 -22.54 -27.20
CA GLN A 157 8.00 -22.28 -28.60
C GLN A 157 8.56 -23.60 -29.14
N GLU A 158 7.84 -24.21 -30.09
CA GLU A 158 8.34 -25.33 -30.90
C GLU A 158 9.65 -24.98 -31.61
#